data_AF-A0A2D4NEG6-F1
#
_entry.id   AF-A0A2D4NEG6-F1
#
_cell.length_a   1.000
_cell.length_b   1.000
_cell.length_c   1.000
_cell.angle_alpha   90.00
_cell.angle_beta   90.00
_cell.angle_gamma   90.00
#
_symmetry.space_group_name_H-M   'P 1'
#
loop_
_entity.id
_entity.type
_entity.pdbx_description
1 polymer ?
#
loop_
_entity_poly.entity_id
_entity_poly.type
_entity_poly.pdbx_seq_one_letter_code
_entity_poly.pdbx_strand_id
1 'polypeptide(L)'
;SQQLLEIKANNELIQTTAIQKQEYQEWVVKVHQDLKNPNSTIGDEIKVTPNQWRESEEGTGRLFEDQRQLEESFTIHLGAQLKTMHNLRLLRADMLDFCKHKRSHRSGVKLHRLQTALSLYSISLCGLVLLVDNRISSYSGIKRDFATVCQECTDFHFPGVQEQLEVVQQVVLYARAQRSSKAKRLNEAGNRNSGNEDKSKNGEQNQSNIFPGEFYITRHSNLSEIHVTFHLCVDDNVRSGNITARDPAIMGLRNILKVCCTHDVTTISIPLLLIHDMSEEMTISWCLKRAELVFKCVKGFMMEMASWDGGISRTVQFLVPQSISEEMFYQLSNMLPQIFRVSSTLTLTSKH
;
A
#
# COMPACT_ATOMS: atom_id res chain seq x y z
N SER A 1 5.34 7.98 -44.51
CA SER A 1 6.52 8.61 -43.88
C SER A 1 6.36 8.69 -42.36
N GLN A 2 5.30 9.34 -41.85
CA GLN A 2 5.06 9.51 -40.41
C GLN A 2 4.86 8.20 -39.61
N GLN A 3 4.05 7.26 -40.09
CA GLN A 3 3.86 5.96 -39.42
C GLN A 3 5.16 5.14 -39.31
N LEU A 4 6.05 5.23 -40.30
CA LEU A 4 7.35 4.54 -40.24
C LEU A 4 8.28 5.18 -39.20
N LEU A 5 8.21 6.51 -39.03
CA LEU A 5 8.95 7.23 -37.99
C LEU A 5 8.41 6.89 -36.60
N GLU A 6 7.09 6.80 -36.44
CA GLU A 6 6.45 6.38 -35.19
C GLU A 6 6.83 4.94 -34.82
N ILE A 7 6.79 4.01 -35.78
CA ILE A 7 7.22 2.62 -35.56
C ILE A 7 8.70 2.57 -35.17
N LYS A 8 9.55 3.34 -35.84
CA LYS A 8 10.99 3.39 -35.53
C LYS A 8 11.23 3.96 -34.13
N ALA A 9 10.61 5.08 -33.79
CA ALA A 9 10.72 5.70 -32.46
C ALA A 9 10.21 4.78 -31.35
N ASN A 10 9.11 4.07 -31.59
CA ASN A 10 8.57 3.11 -30.62
C ASN A 10 9.51 1.91 -30.42
N ASN A 11 10.10 1.39 -31.50
CA ASN A 11 11.10 0.31 -31.41
C ASN A 11 12.37 0.76 -30.67
N GLU A 12 12.86 1.97 -30.94
CA GLU A 12 14.00 2.55 -30.22
C GLU A 12 13.66 2.73 -28.73
N LEU A 13 12.47 3.25 -28.40
CA LEU A 13 12.02 3.39 -27.02
C LEU A 13 11.99 2.05 -26.30
N ILE A 14 11.38 1.02 -26.89
CA ILE A 14 11.33 -0.34 -26.32
C ILE A 14 12.74 -0.88 -26.06
N GLN A 15 13.64 -0.73 -27.03
CA GLN A 15 15.02 -1.19 -26.89
C GLN A 15 15.76 -0.44 -25.77
N THR A 16 15.67 0.89 -25.72
CA THR A 16 16.31 1.69 -24.67
C THR A 16 15.74 1.37 -23.29
N THR A 17 14.42 1.23 -23.15
CA THR A 17 13.79 0.84 -21.88
C THR A 17 14.25 -0.55 -21.42
N ALA A 18 14.40 -1.50 -22.34
CA ALA A 18 14.91 -2.83 -22.01
C ALA A 18 16.36 -2.79 -21.51
N ILE A 19 17.22 -2.00 -22.15
CA ILE A 19 18.62 -1.80 -21.74
C ILE A 19 18.67 -1.13 -20.37
N GLN A 20 17.93 -0.04 -20.16
CA GLN A 20 17.89 0.67 -18.88
C GLN A 20 17.42 -0.23 -17.73
N LYS A 21 16.44 -1.10 -17.99
CA LYS A 21 15.97 -2.08 -17.02
C LYS A 21 17.06 -3.08 -16.63
N GLN A 22 17.80 -3.58 -17.62
CA GLN A 22 18.92 -4.50 -17.38
C GLN A 22 20.04 -3.81 -16.61
N GLU A 23 20.48 -2.62 -17.04
CA GLU A 23 21.51 -1.84 -16.37
C GLU A 23 21.13 -1.52 -14.92
N TYR A 24 19.87 -1.16 -14.68
CA TYR A 24 19.35 -0.93 -13.33
C TYR A 24 19.40 -2.20 -12.48
N GLN A 25 18.99 -3.35 -13.02
CA GLN A 25 19.08 -4.63 -12.32
C GLN A 25 20.52 -4.99 -11.96
N GLU A 26 21.44 -4.90 -12.92
CA GLU A 26 22.86 -5.18 -12.72
C GLU A 26 23.47 -4.25 -11.67
N TRP A 27 23.11 -2.96 -11.70
CA TRP A 27 23.51 -2.00 -10.68
C TRP A 27 23.02 -2.39 -9.28
N VAL A 28 21.74 -2.72 -9.10
CA VAL A 28 21.20 -3.13 -7.79
C VAL A 28 21.92 -4.38 -7.26
N VAL A 29 22.12 -5.40 -8.12
CA VAL A 29 22.81 -6.64 -7.73
C VAL A 29 24.25 -6.36 -7.33
N LYS A 30 24.95 -5.52 -8.07
CA LYS A 30 26.33 -5.12 -7.75
C LYS A 30 26.40 -4.41 -6.41
N VAL A 31 25.52 -3.43 -6.16
CA VAL A 31 25.50 -2.70 -4.87
C VAL A 31 25.22 -3.66 -3.71
N HIS A 32 24.30 -4.62 -3.88
CA HIS A 32 24.04 -5.64 -2.87
C HIS A 32 25.26 -6.53 -2.57
N GLN A 33 26.01 -6.92 -3.61
CA GLN A 33 27.25 -7.69 -3.46
C GLN A 33 28.33 -6.89 -2.74
N ASP A 34 28.49 -5.61 -3.11
CA ASP A 34 29.46 -4.70 -2.50
C ASP A 34 29.14 -4.47 -1.01
N LEU A 35 27.86 -4.34 -0.65
CA LEU A 35 27.41 -4.22 0.75
C LEU A 35 27.70 -5.46 1.60
N LYS A 36 27.75 -6.65 0.99
CA LYS A 36 28.14 -7.90 1.66
C LYS A 36 29.65 -8.04 1.81
N ASN A 37 30.44 -7.28 1.07
CA ASN A 37 31.90 -7.33 1.13
C ASN A 37 32.40 -6.45 2.29
N PRO A 38 33.04 -7.01 3.34
CA PRO A 38 33.48 -6.25 4.51
C PRO A 38 34.56 -5.20 4.21
N ASN A 39 35.19 -5.25 3.03
CA ASN A 39 36.20 -4.29 2.59
C ASN A 39 35.63 -3.12 1.77
N SER A 40 34.31 -3.02 1.56
CA SER A 40 33.71 -1.92 0.80
C SER A 40 33.44 -0.70 1.68
N THR A 41 33.82 0.49 1.18
CA THR A 41 33.57 1.78 1.84
C THR A 41 32.10 2.21 1.76
N ILE A 42 31.30 1.56 0.91
CA ILE A 42 29.85 1.79 0.74
C ILE A 42 29.08 1.36 1.99
N GLY A 43 29.54 0.29 2.67
CA GLY A 43 28.95 -0.16 3.93
C GLY A 43 29.00 0.89 5.04
N ASP A 44 30.02 1.75 5.06
CA ASP A 44 30.17 2.77 6.10
C ASP A 44 29.30 4.03 5.86
N GLU A 45 28.84 4.27 4.62
CA GLU A 45 27.80 5.28 4.32
C GLU A 45 26.37 4.78 4.60
N ILE A 46 26.17 3.46 4.68
CA ILE A 46 24.84 2.79 4.74
C ILE A 46 24.57 2.08 6.08
N LYS A 47 25.59 1.82 6.91
CA LYS A 47 25.44 1.24 8.26
C LYS A 47 24.73 2.23 9.19
N VAL A 48 23.40 2.24 9.12
CA VAL A 48 22.54 2.61 10.24
C VAL A 48 21.67 1.40 10.52
N THR A 49 21.91 0.76 11.65
CA THR A 49 21.10 -0.33 12.19
C THR A 49 19.64 0.16 12.30
N PRO A 50 18.60 -0.65 12.01
CA PRO A 50 17.20 -0.23 12.16
C PRO A 50 16.80 0.25 13.57
N ASN A 51 17.66 0.05 14.57
CA ASN A 51 17.48 0.50 15.95
C ASN A 51 18.27 1.78 16.32
N GLN A 52 19.10 2.34 15.43
CA GLN A 52 19.88 3.57 15.70
C GLN A 52 19.18 4.87 15.26
N TRP A 53 17.85 4.85 15.11
CA TRP A 53 17.04 6.05 14.85
C TRP A 53 16.81 6.93 16.09
N ARG A 54 17.60 6.75 17.15
CA ARG A 54 17.49 7.55 18.38
C ARG A 54 18.76 8.34 18.60
N GLU A 55 18.55 9.64 18.75
CA GLU A 55 19.47 10.67 19.23
C GLU A 55 20.54 11.17 18.25
N SER A 56 20.22 12.29 17.62
CA SER A 56 21.17 13.40 17.48
C SER A 56 20.38 14.70 17.53
N GLU A 57 19.96 15.10 18.74
CA GLU A 57 19.72 16.51 19.01
C GLU A 57 21.08 17.21 18.98
N GLU A 58 21.23 18.19 18.09
CA GLU A 58 21.85 19.50 18.31
C GLU A 58 22.19 20.15 16.96
N GLY A 59 21.76 21.41 16.78
CA GLY A 59 22.33 22.29 15.75
C GLY A 59 21.34 23.06 14.87
N THR A 60 20.65 24.02 15.48
CA THR A 60 20.25 25.33 14.90
C THR A 60 19.23 25.38 13.74
N GLY A 61 17.97 25.66 14.12
CA GLY A 61 17.33 26.92 13.73
C GLY A 61 16.58 26.97 12.39
N ARG A 62 15.39 26.35 12.32
CA ARG A 62 14.22 26.96 11.66
C ARG A 62 12.96 26.69 12.48
N LEU A 63 12.53 27.74 13.17
CA LEU A 63 11.28 27.85 13.92
C LEU A 63 10.13 27.89 12.91
N PHE A 64 9.38 26.80 12.76
CA PHE A 64 7.93 26.74 12.48
C PHE A 64 7.55 25.25 12.52
N GLU A 65 7.00 24.82 13.65
CA GLU A 65 6.31 23.53 13.90
C GLU A 65 6.76 22.32 13.07
N ASP A 66 7.86 21.69 13.47
CA ASP A 66 8.04 20.26 13.20
C ASP A 66 6.99 19.55 14.09
N GLN A 67 5.75 19.38 13.59
CA GLN A 67 4.73 18.61 14.28
C GLN A 67 5.36 17.27 14.65
N ARG A 68 5.52 16.99 15.95
CA ARG A 68 6.10 15.74 16.45
C ARG A 68 5.46 14.58 15.67
N GLN A 69 6.27 13.83 14.92
CA GLN A 69 5.78 12.67 14.20
C GLN A 69 5.26 11.68 15.25
N LEU A 70 3.94 11.51 15.28
CA LEU A 70 3.32 10.54 16.18
C LEU A 70 3.44 9.18 15.51
N GLU A 71 4.34 8.38 16.07
CA GLU A 71 4.59 7.02 15.65
C GLU A 71 4.72 6.12 16.86
N GLU A 72 4.04 4.97 16.81
CA GLU A 72 4.26 3.87 17.76
C GLU A 72 4.41 2.54 17.03
N SER A 73 5.31 1.68 17.54
CA SER A 73 5.59 0.37 16.98
C SER A 73 5.34 -0.72 18.02
N PHE A 74 4.71 -1.82 17.60
CA PHE A 74 4.30 -2.93 18.44
C PHE A 74 4.76 -4.25 17.83
N THR A 75 5.38 -5.10 18.65
CA THR A 75 5.69 -6.47 18.25
C THR A 75 4.63 -7.41 18.80
N ILE A 76 3.96 -8.12 17.90
CA ILE A 76 2.88 -9.06 18.23
C ILE A 76 3.31 -10.49 17.95
N HIS A 77 2.76 -11.41 18.74
CA HIS A 77 2.92 -12.85 18.52
C HIS A 77 1.54 -13.44 18.21
N LEU A 78 1.38 -14.01 17.01
CA LEU A 78 0.13 -14.61 16.57
C LEU A 78 0.28 -16.12 16.39
N GLY A 79 -0.76 -16.88 16.71
CA GLY A 79 -0.78 -18.33 16.60
C GLY A 79 -1.05 -19.02 17.94
N ALA A 80 -1.77 -20.14 17.88
CA ALA A 80 -2.13 -20.93 19.06
C ALA A 80 -1.02 -21.90 19.50
N GLN A 81 -0.31 -22.50 18.54
CA GLN A 81 0.75 -23.48 18.79
C GLN A 81 2.12 -22.95 18.33
N LEU A 82 2.24 -22.58 17.05
CA LEU A 82 3.43 -21.92 16.51
C LEU A 82 3.19 -20.41 16.52
N LYS A 83 3.87 -19.69 17.41
CA LYS A 83 3.77 -18.23 17.50
C LYS A 83 4.68 -17.57 16.47
N THR A 84 4.11 -16.82 15.53
CA THR A 84 4.85 -16.02 14.56
C THR A 84 4.93 -14.58 15.03
N MET A 85 6.11 -13.96 14.89
CA MET A 85 6.35 -12.59 15.29
C MET A 85 6.04 -11.66 14.11
N HIS A 86 5.22 -10.64 14.34
CA HIS A 86 4.93 -9.59 13.37
C HIS A 86 5.06 -8.20 13.99
N ASN A 87 5.24 -7.19 13.16
CA ASN A 87 5.34 -5.81 13.58
C ASN A 87 4.09 -5.04 13.14
N LEU A 88 3.52 -4.28 14.04
CA LEU A 88 2.50 -3.29 13.74
C LEU A 88 3.10 -1.92 13.98
N ARG A 89 2.80 -0.95 13.13
CA ARG A 89 3.14 0.46 13.36
C ARG A 89 1.90 1.31 13.21
N LEU A 90 1.70 2.28 14.09
CA LEU A 90 0.68 3.31 13.96
C LEU A 90 1.38 4.64 13.71
N LEU A 91 1.07 5.31 12.60
CA LEU A 91 1.73 6.53 12.19
C LEU A 91 0.71 7.62 11.83
N ARG A 92 0.96 8.85 12.29
CA ARG A 92 0.32 10.05 11.79
C ARG A 92 1.13 10.60 10.62
N ALA A 93 0.66 10.36 9.39
CA ALA A 93 1.37 10.74 8.17
C ALA A 93 0.42 10.91 6.98
N ASP A 94 0.85 11.65 5.97
CA ASP A 94 0.19 11.64 4.66
C ASP A 94 0.66 10.39 3.92
N MET A 95 -0.28 9.67 3.34
CA MET A 95 -0.01 8.45 2.59
C MET A 95 0.98 8.67 1.43
N LEU A 96 0.91 9.83 0.77
CA LEU A 96 1.80 10.17 -0.34
C LEU A 96 3.23 10.51 0.11
N ASP A 97 3.47 10.75 1.40
CA ASP A 97 4.83 11.01 1.90
C ASP A 97 5.75 9.79 1.76
N PHE A 98 5.19 8.58 1.75
CA PHE A 98 5.92 7.33 1.47
C PHE A 98 6.27 7.17 -0.02
N CYS A 99 5.56 7.87 -0.89
CA CYS A 99 5.81 7.88 -2.32
C CYS A 99 6.85 8.95 -2.70
N LYS A 100 6.80 10.11 -2.04
CA LYS A 100 7.64 11.28 -2.34
C LYS A 100 9.07 11.11 -1.85
N HIS A 101 10.02 11.57 -2.64
CA HIS A 101 11.41 11.72 -2.18
C HIS A 101 11.52 12.98 -1.31
N LYS A 102 11.71 12.82 0.00
CA LYS A 102 11.92 13.97 0.90
C LYS A 102 13.15 14.75 0.42
N ARG A 103 13.06 16.08 0.27
CA ARG A 103 14.22 16.92 -0.07
C ARG A 103 14.96 17.35 1.19
N SER A 104 15.47 16.39 1.97
CA SER A 104 16.30 16.73 3.14
C SER A 104 17.77 16.80 2.75
N HIS A 105 18.44 17.89 3.13
CA HIS A 105 19.81 18.26 2.76
C HIS A 105 20.92 17.35 3.36
N ARG A 106 20.58 16.18 3.92
CA ARG A 106 21.53 15.21 4.48
C ARG A 106 21.15 13.79 4.06
N SER A 107 22.15 12.99 3.71
CA SER A 107 22.23 11.57 3.30
C SER A 107 20.98 10.65 3.22
N GLY A 108 19.95 10.82 4.08
CA GLY A 108 18.82 9.90 4.24
C GLY A 108 17.94 9.68 3.00
N VAL A 109 17.80 10.66 2.11
CA VAL A 109 17.00 10.53 0.88
C VAL A 109 17.59 9.48 -0.08
N LYS A 110 18.93 9.44 -0.16
CA LYS A 110 19.65 8.46 -0.96
C LYS A 110 19.52 7.05 -0.36
N LEU A 111 19.43 6.96 0.97
CA LEU A 111 19.34 5.71 1.70
C LEU A 111 17.98 5.00 1.51
N HIS A 112 16.86 5.72 1.65
CA HIS A 112 15.52 5.12 1.44
C HIS A 112 15.37 4.60 0.02
N ARG A 113 15.75 5.40 -0.98
CA ARG A 113 15.69 4.98 -2.39
C ARG A 113 16.57 3.77 -2.66
N LEU A 114 17.77 3.73 -2.08
CA LEU A 114 18.66 2.59 -2.21
C LEU A 114 18.08 1.34 -1.54
N GLN A 115 17.50 1.47 -0.35
CA GLN A 115 16.86 0.35 0.35
C GLN A 115 15.66 -0.20 -0.44
N THR A 116 14.84 0.67 -1.00
CA THR A 116 13.73 0.29 -1.89
C THR A 116 14.27 -0.38 -3.15
N ALA A 117 15.30 0.18 -3.79
CA ALA A 117 15.94 -0.45 -4.95
C ALA A 117 16.47 -1.86 -4.64
N LEU A 118 17.16 -2.05 -3.50
CA LEU A 118 17.67 -3.34 -3.04
C LEU A 118 16.53 -4.33 -2.73
N SER A 119 15.40 -3.84 -2.23
CA SER A 119 14.23 -4.66 -1.91
C SER A 119 13.44 -5.09 -3.14
N LEU A 120 13.55 -4.38 -4.26
CA LEU A 120 12.82 -4.68 -5.51
C LEU A 120 13.07 -6.10 -6.03
N TYR A 121 14.28 -6.62 -5.85
CA TYR A 121 14.68 -7.97 -6.26
C TYR A 121 14.83 -8.94 -5.07
N SER A 122 14.24 -8.60 -3.93
CA SER A 122 14.22 -9.43 -2.73
C SER A 122 12.80 -9.97 -2.44
N ILE A 123 12.66 -10.66 -1.32
CA ILE A 123 11.37 -11.13 -0.76
C ILE A 123 10.76 -10.12 0.23
N SER A 124 11.17 -8.84 0.18
CA SER A 124 10.78 -7.82 1.16
C SER A 124 10.13 -6.60 0.50
N LEU A 125 9.07 -6.82 -0.28
CA LEU A 125 8.37 -5.74 -0.97
C LEU A 125 7.49 -4.92 -0.02
N CYS A 126 7.37 -3.63 -0.35
CA CYS A 126 6.53 -2.67 0.38
C CYS A 126 5.30 -2.28 -0.44
N GLY A 127 4.13 -2.38 0.17
CA GLY A 127 2.85 -2.04 -0.40
C GLY A 127 2.18 -0.83 0.25
N LEU A 128 1.31 -0.15 -0.49
CA LEU A 128 0.50 0.98 -0.03
C LEU A 128 -0.95 0.80 -0.48
N VAL A 129 -1.93 1.03 0.39
CA VAL A 129 -3.36 0.99 0.03
C VAL A 129 -3.90 2.40 -0.18
N LEU A 130 -4.06 2.82 -1.43
CA LEU A 130 -4.63 4.10 -1.82
C LEU A 130 -6.13 3.96 -2.06
N LEU A 131 -6.96 4.71 -1.33
CA LEU A 131 -8.41 4.71 -1.55
C LEU A 131 -8.77 5.60 -2.73
N VAL A 132 -9.58 5.09 -3.65
CA VAL A 132 -9.93 5.74 -4.91
C VAL A 132 -11.41 5.62 -5.25
N ASP A 133 -11.89 6.47 -6.15
CA ASP A 133 -13.22 6.33 -6.77
C ASP A 133 -13.26 5.20 -7.83
N ASN A 134 -14.44 4.97 -8.39
CA ASN A 134 -14.72 3.89 -9.33
C ASN A 134 -14.11 4.05 -10.75
N ARG A 135 -13.51 5.20 -11.07
CA ARG A 135 -12.93 5.48 -12.38
C ARG A 135 -11.43 5.18 -12.36
N ILE A 136 -10.99 4.34 -13.29
CA ILE A 136 -9.57 4.05 -13.50
C ILE A 136 -8.96 5.21 -14.30
N SER A 137 -8.48 6.23 -13.59
CA SER A 137 -7.94 7.45 -14.22
C SER A 137 -7.09 8.26 -13.24
N SER A 138 -6.21 9.12 -13.74
CA SER A 138 -5.29 9.95 -12.95
C SER A 138 -5.67 11.45 -12.88
N TYR A 139 -6.90 11.83 -13.22
CA TYR A 139 -7.24 13.26 -13.44
C TYR A 139 -7.68 14.07 -12.20
N SER A 140 -8.09 13.43 -11.10
CA SER A 140 -8.70 14.12 -9.97
C SER A 140 -8.30 13.58 -8.60
N GLY A 141 -8.35 14.47 -7.61
CA GLY A 141 -8.09 14.17 -6.20
C GLY A 141 -6.75 13.48 -5.99
N ILE A 142 -6.71 12.56 -5.02
CA ILE A 142 -5.49 11.86 -4.63
C ILE A 142 -4.86 11.04 -5.77
N LYS A 143 -5.65 10.59 -6.76
CA LYS A 143 -5.11 9.87 -7.93
C LYS A 143 -4.22 10.76 -8.79
N ARG A 144 -4.58 12.04 -8.93
CA ARG A 144 -3.78 13.03 -9.66
C ARG A 144 -2.51 13.36 -8.90
N ASP A 145 -2.62 13.54 -7.59
CA ASP A 145 -1.48 13.90 -6.75
C ASP A 145 -0.48 12.72 -6.69
N PHE A 146 -0.98 11.48 -6.57
CA PHE A 146 -0.19 10.26 -6.73
C PHE A 146 0.48 10.16 -8.11
N ALA A 147 -0.27 10.37 -9.19
CA ALA A 147 0.29 10.33 -10.54
C ALA A 147 1.36 11.40 -10.77
N THR A 148 1.20 12.57 -10.16
CA THR A 148 2.22 13.64 -10.16
C THR A 148 3.49 13.16 -9.48
N VAL A 149 3.39 12.52 -8.30
CA VAL A 149 4.55 11.95 -7.59
C VAL A 149 5.24 10.87 -8.42
N CYS A 150 4.48 9.99 -9.08
CA CYS A 150 5.03 8.97 -9.99
C CYS A 150 5.79 9.56 -11.19
N GLN A 151 5.56 10.84 -11.54
CA GLN A 151 6.23 11.52 -12.65
C GLN A 151 7.45 12.33 -12.20
N GLU A 152 7.69 12.47 -10.89
CA GLU A 152 8.84 13.23 -10.36
C GLU A 152 10.18 12.54 -10.64
N CYS A 153 10.18 11.22 -10.86
CA CYS A 153 11.37 10.42 -11.14
C CYS A 153 11.09 9.39 -12.23
N THR A 154 12.10 9.09 -13.06
CA THR A 154 12.00 8.04 -14.07
C THR A 154 11.88 6.67 -13.42
N ASP A 155 10.90 5.87 -13.85
CA ASP A 155 10.83 4.45 -13.53
C ASP A 155 11.68 3.67 -14.53
N PHE A 156 12.65 2.92 -14.02
CA PHE A 156 13.59 2.16 -14.84
C PHE A 156 13.19 0.68 -14.98
N HIS A 157 12.13 0.23 -14.31
CA HIS A 157 11.77 -1.18 -14.24
C HIS A 157 10.34 -1.48 -14.71
N PHE A 158 9.40 -0.60 -14.40
CA PHE A 158 7.98 -0.74 -14.72
C PHE A 158 7.51 0.32 -15.71
N PRO A 159 6.44 0.02 -16.48
CA PRO A 159 5.77 1.02 -17.30
C PRO A 159 5.31 2.23 -16.49
N GLY A 160 5.22 3.40 -17.13
CA GLY A 160 4.70 4.60 -16.49
C GLY A 160 3.29 4.39 -15.94
N VAL A 161 2.91 5.15 -14.91
CA VAL A 161 1.61 5.00 -14.24
C VAL A 161 0.43 5.04 -15.23
N GLN A 162 0.50 5.90 -16.25
CA GLN A 162 -0.55 6.04 -17.26
C GLN A 162 -0.73 4.76 -18.10
N GLU A 163 0.36 4.18 -18.57
CA GLU A 163 0.33 2.91 -19.33
C GLU A 163 -0.20 1.77 -18.46
N GLN A 164 0.19 1.72 -17.18
CA GLN A 164 -0.35 0.73 -16.24
C GLN A 164 -1.88 0.89 -16.07
N LEU A 165 -2.40 2.11 -15.99
CA LEU A 165 -3.85 2.35 -15.89
C LEU A 165 -4.60 1.91 -17.15
N GLU A 166 -4.02 2.13 -18.33
CA GLU A 166 -4.59 1.66 -19.60
C GLU A 166 -4.68 0.13 -19.65
N VAL A 167 -3.60 -0.56 -19.25
CA VAL A 167 -3.59 -2.03 -19.13
C VAL A 167 -4.66 -2.50 -18.15
N VAL A 168 -4.76 -1.86 -16.98
CA VAL A 168 -5.78 -2.18 -15.97
C VAL A 168 -7.20 -2.02 -16.55
N GLN A 169 -7.45 -0.94 -17.29
CA GLN A 169 -8.75 -0.71 -17.92
C GLN A 169 -9.12 -1.82 -18.92
N GLN A 170 -8.15 -2.27 -19.73
CA GLN A 170 -8.37 -3.41 -20.64
C GLN A 170 -8.67 -4.71 -19.90
N VAL A 171 -7.94 -4.99 -18.82
CA VAL A 171 -8.16 -6.17 -17.97
C VAL A 171 -9.56 -6.14 -17.35
N VAL A 172 -10.03 -4.99 -16.89
CA VAL A 172 -11.38 -4.83 -16.32
C VAL A 172 -12.44 -5.11 -17.39
N LEU A 173 -12.32 -4.51 -18.57
CA LEU A 173 -13.27 -4.75 -19.68
C LEU A 173 -13.31 -6.23 -20.06
N TYR A 174 -12.15 -6.87 -20.19
CA TYR A 174 -12.05 -8.30 -20.47
C TYR A 174 -12.72 -9.15 -19.38
N ALA A 175 -12.42 -8.88 -18.10
CA ALA A 175 -13.00 -9.61 -16.98
C ALA A 175 -14.53 -9.46 -16.91
N ARG A 176 -15.06 -8.27 -17.21
CA ARG A 176 -16.52 -8.02 -17.27
C ARG A 176 -17.17 -8.79 -18.42
N ALA A 177 -16.57 -8.77 -19.61
CA ALA A 177 -17.07 -9.51 -20.77
C ALA A 177 -17.15 -11.02 -20.49
N GLN A 178 -16.13 -11.58 -19.84
CA GLN A 178 -16.09 -12.99 -19.44
C GLN A 178 -17.18 -13.35 -18.41
N ARG A 179 -17.45 -12.48 -17.44
CA ARG A 179 -18.52 -12.71 -16.45
C ARG A 179 -19.91 -12.61 -17.08
N SER A 180 -20.11 -11.64 -17.97
CA SER A 180 -21.37 -11.45 -18.70
C SER A 180 -21.69 -12.65 -19.61
N SER A 181 -20.69 -13.16 -20.34
CA SER A 181 -20.86 -14.33 -21.20
C SER A 181 -21.19 -15.60 -20.41
N LYS A 182 -20.55 -15.81 -19.25
CA LYS A 182 -20.84 -16.93 -18.35
C LYS A 182 -22.26 -16.84 -17.77
N ALA A 183 -22.70 -15.64 -17.37
CA ALA A 183 -24.05 -15.42 -16.86
C ALA A 183 -25.12 -15.70 -17.94
N LYS A 184 -24.89 -15.26 -19.18
CA LYS A 184 -25.76 -15.57 -20.33
C LYS A 184 -25.87 -17.08 -20.58
N ARG A 185 -24.74 -17.80 -20.59
CA ARG A 185 -24.73 -19.26 -20.76
C ARG A 185 -25.49 -20.01 -19.67
N LEU A 186 -25.38 -19.58 -18.42
CA LEU A 186 -26.12 -20.19 -17.29
C LEU A 186 -27.63 -19.93 -17.42
N ASN A 187 -28.03 -18.73 -17.84
CA ASN A 187 -29.44 -18.41 -18.08
C ASN A 187 -30.02 -19.17 -19.29
N GLU A 188 -29.25 -19.35 -20.37
CA GLU A 188 -29.66 -20.13 -21.55
C GLU A 188 -29.76 -21.64 -21.26
N ALA A 189 -28.91 -22.18 -20.38
CA ALA A 189 -28.99 -23.57 -19.93
C ALA A 189 -30.14 -23.83 -18.95
N GLY A 190 -30.59 -22.80 -18.22
CA GLY A 190 -31.66 -22.89 -17.22
C GLY A 190 -33.07 -22.55 -17.74
N ASN A 191 -33.19 -21.86 -18.88
CA ASN A 191 -34.46 -21.31 -19.33
C ASN A 191 -35.05 -22.02 -20.55
N ARG A 192 -35.51 -23.27 -20.37
CA ARG A 192 -36.45 -23.92 -21.30
C ARG A 192 -37.93 -23.71 -20.93
N ASN A 193 -38.24 -23.18 -19.76
CA ASN A 193 -39.63 -22.93 -19.34
C ASN A 193 -39.69 -21.76 -18.34
N SER A 194 -39.78 -20.52 -18.83
CA SER A 194 -40.71 -19.50 -18.31
C SER A 194 -40.47 -18.20 -19.07
N GLY A 195 -41.44 -17.80 -19.88
CA GLY A 195 -41.51 -16.45 -20.41
C GLY A 195 -41.90 -15.51 -19.29
N ASN A 196 -40.93 -14.79 -18.73
CA ASN A 196 -41.21 -13.59 -17.95
C ASN A 196 -40.13 -12.56 -18.28
N GLU A 197 -40.50 -11.60 -19.13
CA GLU A 197 -39.69 -10.44 -19.49
C GLU A 197 -39.61 -9.46 -18.30
N ASP A 198 -38.92 -9.86 -17.23
CA ASP A 198 -38.49 -8.88 -16.25
C ASP A 198 -37.26 -8.17 -16.81
N LYS A 199 -37.52 -7.07 -17.53
CA LYS A 199 -36.55 -6.03 -17.87
C LYS A 199 -35.98 -5.47 -16.56
N SER A 200 -35.05 -6.21 -15.99
CA SER A 200 -34.16 -5.74 -14.95
C SER A 200 -33.39 -4.56 -15.53
N LYS A 201 -33.85 -3.37 -15.18
CA LYS A 201 -33.18 -2.09 -15.33
C LYS A 201 -31.90 -2.10 -14.48
N ASN A 202 -30.97 -3.01 -14.76
CA ASN A 202 -29.59 -2.86 -14.35
C ASN A 202 -29.06 -1.72 -15.21
N GLY A 203 -29.12 -0.51 -14.64
CA GLY A 203 -28.66 0.71 -15.29
C GLY A 203 -27.33 0.48 -15.96
N GLU A 204 -27.13 1.16 -17.10
CA GLU A 204 -25.92 1.16 -17.91
C GLU A 204 -24.71 1.57 -17.06
N GLN A 205 -24.22 0.67 -16.21
CA GLN A 205 -23.01 0.87 -15.45
C GLN A 205 -21.88 0.79 -16.45
N ASN A 206 -21.10 1.87 -16.50
CA ASN A 206 -19.96 1.97 -17.38
C ASN A 206 -19.04 0.76 -17.14
N GLN A 207 -18.86 -0.08 -18.15
CA GLN A 207 -18.14 -1.36 -18.03
C GLN A 207 -16.66 -1.16 -17.68
N SER A 208 -16.13 0.05 -17.89
CA SER A 208 -14.77 0.41 -17.49
C SER A 208 -14.62 0.72 -16.00
N ASN A 209 -15.71 0.84 -15.24
CA ASN A 209 -15.64 1.17 -13.83
C ASN A 209 -15.45 -0.08 -12.96
N ILE A 210 -14.74 0.13 -11.86
CA ILE A 210 -14.58 -0.85 -10.78
C ILE A 210 -15.67 -0.64 -9.73
N PHE A 211 -15.99 -1.69 -8.98
CA PHE A 211 -16.99 -1.64 -7.91
C PHE A 211 -16.33 -1.42 -6.55
N PRO A 212 -17.06 -0.84 -5.56
CA PRO A 212 -16.58 -0.75 -4.19
C PRO A 212 -16.07 -2.11 -3.68
N GLY A 213 -14.90 -2.11 -3.06
CA GLY A 213 -14.20 -3.31 -2.59
C GLY A 213 -13.38 -4.06 -3.65
N GLU A 214 -13.53 -3.75 -4.95
CA GLU A 214 -12.54 -4.13 -5.96
C GLU A 214 -11.34 -3.18 -5.89
N PHE A 215 -10.18 -3.67 -6.33
CA PHE A 215 -8.96 -2.88 -6.38
C PHE A 215 -8.14 -3.24 -7.62
N TYR A 216 -7.27 -2.33 -8.01
CA TYR A 216 -6.24 -2.59 -9.02
C TYR A 216 -4.85 -2.27 -8.47
N ILE A 217 -3.82 -2.73 -9.16
CA ILE A 217 -2.44 -2.64 -8.69
C ILE A 217 -1.61 -1.87 -9.71
N THR A 218 -0.78 -0.96 -9.22
CA THR A 218 0.31 -0.36 -9.99
C THR A 218 1.63 -0.66 -9.29
N ARG A 219 2.70 -0.84 -10.05
CA ARG A 219 4.05 -1.22 -9.57
C ARG A 219 5.04 -0.12 -9.92
N HIS A 220 5.97 0.14 -9.01
CA HIS A 220 6.87 1.28 -9.09
C HIS A 220 8.26 0.92 -8.60
N SER A 221 9.29 1.37 -9.30
CA SER A 221 10.69 1.32 -8.86
C SER A 221 11.25 2.71 -8.53
N ASN A 222 10.48 3.74 -8.84
CA ASN A 222 10.84 5.15 -8.72
C ASN A 222 10.22 5.86 -7.52
N LEU A 223 9.43 5.19 -6.67
CA LEU A 223 8.90 5.79 -5.45
C LEU A 223 9.86 5.59 -4.28
N SER A 224 9.77 6.46 -3.27
CA SER A 224 10.73 6.49 -2.15
C SER A 224 10.74 5.18 -1.34
N GLU A 225 9.59 4.72 -0.86
CA GLU A 225 9.48 3.56 0.05
C GLU A 225 8.52 2.46 -0.44
N ILE A 226 7.82 2.68 -1.56
CA ILE A 226 6.70 1.83 -2.01
C ILE A 226 7.03 1.17 -3.35
N HIS A 227 6.81 -0.15 -3.44
CA HIS A 227 6.96 -0.92 -4.67
C HIS A 227 5.61 -1.18 -5.35
N VAL A 228 4.57 -1.39 -4.55
CA VAL A 228 3.24 -1.81 -5.01
C VAL A 228 2.18 -0.89 -4.41
N THR A 229 1.39 -0.23 -5.26
CA THR A 229 0.22 0.53 -4.79
C THR A 229 -1.06 -0.19 -5.15
N PHE A 230 -1.85 -0.53 -4.14
CA PHE A 230 -3.18 -1.10 -4.24
C PHE A 230 -4.20 0.03 -4.23
N HIS A 231 -4.86 0.25 -5.36
CA HIS A 231 -5.89 1.27 -5.52
C HIS A 231 -7.25 0.67 -5.19
N LEU A 232 -7.69 0.82 -3.95
CA LEU A 232 -8.94 0.25 -3.44
C LEU A 232 -10.11 1.17 -3.76
N CYS A 233 -11.07 0.67 -4.54
CA CYS A 233 -12.30 1.38 -4.82
C CYS A 233 -13.15 1.47 -3.56
N VAL A 234 -13.47 2.70 -3.17
CA VAL A 234 -14.43 3.00 -2.11
C VAL A 234 -15.52 3.91 -2.64
N ASP A 235 -16.67 3.90 -1.98
CA ASP A 235 -17.74 4.85 -2.20
C ASP A 235 -17.98 5.69 -0.93
N ASP A 236 -18.93 6.62 -1.01
CA ASP A 236 -19.27 7.48 0.12
C ASP A 236 -19.91 6.73 1.29
N ASN A 237 -20.31 5.45 1.13
CA ASN A 237 -20.83 4.66 2.25
C ASN A 237 -19.76 4.45 3.32
N VAL A 238 -18.48 4.47 2.95
CA VAL A 238 -17.35 4.43 3.88
C VAL A 238 -17.33 5.64 4.82
N ARG A 239 -18.00 6.75 4.49
CA ARG A 239 -18.20 7.91 5.39
C ARG A 239 -19.37 7.73 6.36
N SER A 240 -20.32 6.83 6.08
CA SER A 240 -21.53 6.62 6.90
C SER A 240 -21.22 6.05 8.29
N GLY A 241 -21.95 6.41 9.34
CA GLY A 241 -21.70 5.90 10.71
C GLY A 241 -21.85 4.37 10.92
N ASN A 242 -22.37 3.64 9.93
CA ASN A 242 -22.86 2.26 10.06
C ASN A 242 -21.99 1.19 9.39
N ILE A 243 -20.72 1.49 9.10
CA ILE A 243 -19.79 0.52 8.54
C ILE A 243 -19.70 -0.78 9.38
N THR A 244 -19.60 -1.92 8.70
CA THR A 244 -19.53 -3.26 9.32
C THR A 244 -18.40 -4.10 8.71
N ALA A 245 -18.12 -5.29 9.27
CA ALA A 245 -17.13 -6.20 8.70
C ALA A 245 -17.48 -6.73 7.29
N ARG A 246 -18.73 -6.57 6.83
CA ARG A 246 -19.18 -6.92 5.47
C ARG A 246 -19.09 -5.75 4.50
N ASP A 247 -18.61 -4.60 4.95
CA ASP A 247 -18.43 -3.44 4.09
C ASP A 247 -17.46 -3.79 2.95
N PRO A 248 -17.74 -3.36 1.70
CA PRO A 248 -16.88 -3.66 0.56
C PRO A 248 -15.43 -3.20 0.77
N ALA A 249 -15.17 -2.07 1.43
CA ALA A 249 -13.82 -1.61 1.70
C ALA A 249 -13.05 -2.55 2.63
N ILE A 250 -13.71 -3.09 3.66
CA ILE A 250 -13.13 -4.08 4.59
C ILE A 250 -12.84 -5.40 3.86
N MET A 251 -13.78 -5.88 3.04
CA MET A 251 -13.58 -7.10 2.24
C MET A 251 -12.47 -6.93 1.21
N GLY A 252 -12.41 -5.76 0.56
CA GLY A 252 -11.35 -5.39 -0.37
C GLY A 252 -9.98 -5.35 0.31
N LEU A 253 -9.89 -4.77 1.50
CA LEU A 253 -8.67 -4.78 2.31
C LEU A 253 -8.22 -6.20 2.63
N ARG A 254 -9.14 -7.10 3.04
CA ARG A 254 -8.81 -8.51 3.28
C ARG A 254 -8.25 -9.20 2.02
N ASN A 255 -8.80 -8.89 0.85
CA ASN A 255 -8.29 -9.42 -0.41
C ASN A 255 -6.91 -8.84 -0.78
N ILE A 256 -6.66 -7.56 -0.50
CA ILE A 256 -5.32 -6.96 -0.66
C ILE A 256 -4.30 -7.68 0.22
N LEU A 257 -4.61 -7.91 1.49
CA LEU A 257 -3.71 -8.64 2.40
C LEU A 257 -3.41 -10.07 1.88
N LYS A 258 -4.39 -10.73 1.26
CA LYS A 258 -4.20 -12.02 0.59
C LYS A 258 -3.22 -11.92 -0.59
N VAL A 259 -3.33 -10.87 -1.40
CA VAL A 259 -2.37 -10.62 -2.47
C VAL A 259 -0.98 -10.38 -1.89
N CYS A 260 -0.86 -9.58 -0.83
CA CYS A 260 0.43 -9.35 -0.16
C CYS A 260 1.11 -10.64 0.29
N CYS A 261 0.35 -11.55 0.93
CA CYS A 261 0.88 -12.85 1.36
C CYS A 261 1.33 -13.75 0.20
N THR A 262 0.67 -13.69 -0.95
CA THR A 262 0.97 -14.57 -2.09
C THR A 262 2.05 -14.03 -3.02
N HIS A 263 2.51 -12.79 -2.80
CA HIS A 263 3.46 -12.09 -3.65
C HIS A 263 4.58 -11.40 -2.84
N ASP A 264 4.92 -11.92 -1.67
CA ASP A 264 6.04 -11.48 -0.83
C ASP A 264 6.06 -9.96 -0.51
N VAL A 265 4.88 -9.35 -0.40
CA VAL A 265 4.74 -8.01 0.17
C VAL A 265 4.73 -8.14 1.68
N THR A 266 5.90 -7.92 2.28
CA THR A 266 6.12 -8.10 3.73
C THR A 266 5.78 -6.86 4.54
N THR A 267 5.76 -5.69 3.92
CA THR A 267 5.33 -4.43 4.56
C THR A 267 4.14 -3.84 3.83
N ILE A 268 3.06 -3.51 4.52
CA ILE A 268 1.86 -2.90 3.93
C ILE A 268 1.38 -1.70 4.75
N SER A 269 1.24 -0.55 4.08
CA SER A 269 0.66 0.67 4.64
C SER A 269 -0.83 0.79 4.32
N ILE A 270 -1.66 0.93 5.34
CA ILE A 270 -3.13 0.89 5.28
C ILE A 270 -3.71 2.17 5.90
N PRO A 271 -4.66 2.87 5.25
CA PRO A 271 -5.40 3.97 5.86
C PRO A 271 -6.34 3.41 6.94
N LEU A 272 -5.99 3.59 8.21
CA LEU A 272 -6.68 2.97 9.35
C LEU A 272 -8.16 3.35 9.41
N LEU A 273 -8.48 4.59 9.07
CA LEU A 273 -9.83 5.13 9.12
C LEU A 273 -10.60 4.99 7.81
N LEU A 274 -10.02 4.31 6.81
CA LEU A 274 -10.58 4.18 5.46
C LEU A 274 -10.92 5.54 4.82
N ILE A 275 -10.10 6.54 5.12
CA ILE A 275 -10.13 7.91 4.57
C ILE A 275 -8.70 8.44 4.47
N HIS A 276 -8.52 9.50 3.67
CA HIS A 276 -7.24 10.21 3.56
C HIS A 276 -7.18 11.47 4.42
N ASP A 277 -8.32 12.16 4.57
CA ASP A 277 -8.43 13.41 5.31
C ASP A 277 -9.61 13.41 6.28
N MET A 278 -9.41 14.01 7.46
CA MET A 278 -10.47 14.25 8.43
C MET A 278 -11.44 15.32 7.94
N SER A 279 -12.73 15.13 8.24
CA SER A 279 -13.78 16.15 8.09
C SER A 279 -14.49 16.39 9.41
N GLU A 280 -15.16 17.53 9.55
CA GLU A 280 -15.84 17.94 10.80
C GLU A 280 -16.90 16.93 11.30
N GLU A 281 -17.52 16.18 10.39
CA GLU A 281 -18.53 15.17 10.70
C GLU A 281 -17.97 13.91 11.39
N MET A 282 -16.64 13.75 11.42
CA MET A 282 -15.97 12.55 11.93
C MET A 282 -15.71 12.66 13.43
N THR A 283 -16.67 12.18 14.21
CA THR A 283 -16.59 12.16 15.68
C THR A 283 -15.58 11.15 16.21
N ILE A 284 -15.24 11.25 17.50
CA ILE A 284 -14.35 10.30 18.19
C ILE A 284 -14.84 8.85 18.03
N SER A 285 -16.14 8.61 18.27
CA SER A 285 -16.75 7.29 18.14
C SER A 285 -16.66 6.74 16.71
N TRP A 286 -16.78 7.63 15.71
CA TRP A 286 -16.65 7.27 14.30
C TRP A 286 -15.25 6.73 13.98
N CYS A 287 -14.20 7.37 14.51
CA CYS A 287 -12.81 6.93 14.33
C CYS A 287 -12.53 5.60 15.02
N LEU A 288 -12.91 5.48 16.31
CA LEU A 288 -12.69 4.28 17.10
C LEU A 288 -13.37 3.05 16.48
N LYS A 289 -14.63 3.18 16.04
CA LYS A 289 -15.37 2.08 15.41
C LYS A 289 -14.68 1.55 14.15
N ARG A 290 -14.13 2.44 13.31
CA ARG A 290 -13.43 2.05 12.08
C ARG A 290 -12.07 1.44 12.34
N ALA A 291 -11.30 2.06 13.22
CA ALA A 291 -10.03 1.50 13.65
C ALA A 291 -10.20 0.10 14.22
N GLU A 292 -11.22 -0.11 15.06
CA GLU A 292 -11.54 -1.44 15.61
C GLU A 292 -11.85 -2.45 14.50
N LEU A 293 -12.66 -2.08 13.50
CA LEU A 293 -12.99 -2.95 12.37
C LEU A 293 -11.75 -3.31 11.54
N VAL A 294 -10.92 -2.32 11.20
CA VAL A 294 -9.69 -2.53 10.41
C VAL A 294 -8.68 -3.36 11.19
N PHE A 295 -8.45 -3.06 12.48
CA PHE A 295 -7.59 -3.85 13.36
C PHE A 295 -8.08 -5.30 13.48
N LYS A 296 -9.37 -5.54 13.71
CA LYS A 296 -9.94 -6.90 13.79
C LYS A 296 -9.84 -7.64 12.45
N CYS A 297 -10.06 -6.95 11.33
CA CYS A 297 -9.92 -7.52 9.99
C CYS A 297 -8.47 -7.98 9.76
N VAL A 298 -7.49 -7.10 10.00
CA VAL A 298 -6.07 -7.42 9.88
C VAL A 298 -5.68 -8.56 10.82
N LYS A 299 -6.06 -8.50 12.10
CA LYS A 299 -5.78 -9.56 13.08
C LYS A 299 -6.33 -10.91 12.62
N GLY A 300 -7.61 -10.95 12.22
CA GLY A 300 -8.26 -12.17 11.76
C GLY A 300 -7.56 -12.76 10.55
N PHE A 301 -7.21 -11.91 9.58
CA PHE A 301 -6.46 -12.33 8.39
C PHE A 301 -5.06 -12.86 8.74
N MET A 302 -4.29 -12.17 9.58
CA MET A 302 -2.95 -12.62 9.98
C MET A 302 -3.02 -13.96 10.73
N MET A 303 -4.04 -14.18 11.57
CA MET A 303 -4.25 -15.46 12.24
C MET A 303 -4.58 -16.60 11.25
N GLU A 304 -5.35 -16.33 10.20
CA GLU A 304 -5.69 -17.30 9.16
C GLU A 304 -4.45 -17.70 8.35
N MET A 305 -3.61 -16.71 7.99
CA MET A 305 -2.43 -16.92 7.17
C MET A 305 -1.20 -17.41 7.94
N ALA A 306 -1.18 -17.33 9.27
CA ALA A 306 -0.05 -17.78 10.10
C ALA A 306 0.34 -19.25 9.84
N SER A 307 -0.61 -20.08 9.39
CA SER A 307 -0.37 -21.48 9.06
C SER A 307 0.19 -21.73 7.65
N TRP A 308 0.03 -20.78 6.72
CA TRP A 308 0.34 -20.98 5.30
C TRP A 308 1.71 -20.45 4.91
N ASP A 309 2.25 -19.55 5.71
CA ASP A 309 3.32 -18.65 5.28
C ASP A 309 4.68 -18.97 5.89
N GLY A 310 4.85 -20.15 6.47
CA GLY A 310 6.14 -20.62 6.99
C GLY A 310 6.73 -19.74 8.10
N GLY A 311 5.95 -18.83 8.69
CA GLY A 311 6.38 -17.92 9.74
C GLY A 311 7.11 -16.65 9.27
N ILE A 312 6.94 -16.22 8.02
CA ILE A 312 7.54 -14.96 7.55
C ILE A 312 6.98 -13.79 8.37
N SER A 313 7.89 -13.03 8.97
CA SER A 313 7.52 -11.81 9.69
C SER A 313 7.04 -10.74 8.73
N ARG A 314 6.00 -10.01 9.14
CA ARG A 314 5.38 -8.95 8.33
C ARG A 314 5.20 -7.71 9.17
N THR A 315 5.22 -6.57 8.48
CA THR A 315 4.99 -5.25 9.06
C THR A 315 3.69 -4.68 8.49
N VAL A 316 2.72 -4.40 9.36
CA VAL A 316 1.50 -3.68 8.98
C VAL A 316 1.57 -2.28 9.55
N GLN A 317 1.56 -1.28 8.68
CA GLN A 317 1.57 0.13 9.04
C GLN A 317 0.15 0.67 8.91
N PHE A 318 -0.39 1.15 10.03
CA PHE A 318 -1.67 1.82 10.10
C PHE A 318 -1.43 3.32 10.04
N LEU A 319 -1.90 3.95 8.97
CA LEU A 319 -1.78 5.38 8.74
C LEU A 319 -3.07 6.07 9.20
N VAL A 320 -2.91 7.11 10.00
CA VAL A 320 -3.98 8.05 10.34
C VAL A 320 -3.68 9.43 9.74
N PRO A 321 -4.71 10.18 9.29
CA PRO A 321 -4.50 11.49 8.67
C PRO A 321 -3.71 12.45 9.56
N GLN A 322 -2.91 13.33 8.94
CA GLN A 322 -2.11 14.33 9.68
C GLN A 322 -2.97 15.27 10.54
N SER A 323 -4.21 15.52 10.13
CA SER A 323 -5.18 16.38 10.81
C SER A 323 -5.79 15.77 12.09
N ILE A 324 -5.41 14.54 12.47
CA ILE A 324 -5.92 13.91 13.69
C ILE A 324 -5.27 14.51 14.96
N SER A 325 -6.06 14.67 16.03
CA SER A 325 -5.56 15.15 17.32
C SER A 325 -4.64 14.12 17.99
N GLU A 326 -3.74 14.58 18.85
CA GLU A 326 -2.82 13.68 19.57
C GLU A 326 -3.59 12.75 20.52
N GLU A 327 -4.63 13.27 21.20
CA GLU A 327 -5.47 12.48 22.10
C GLU A 327 -6.16 11.33 21.36
N MET A 328 -6.68 11.59 20.16
CA MET A 328 -7.26 10.56 19.31
C MET A 328 -6.21 9.54 18.88
N PHE A 329 -5.02 9.98 18.47
CA PHE A 329 -3.91 9.08 18.13
C PHE A 329 -3.61 8.12 19.28
N TYR A 330 -3.50 8.62 20.51
CA TYR A 330 -3.24 7.79 21.69
C TYR A 330 -4.40 6.85 22.02
N GLN A 331 -5.66 7.25 21.80
CA GLN A 331 -6.79 6.33 21.94
C GLN A 331 -6.70 5.18 20.92
N LEU A 332 -6.35 5.47 19.67
CA LEU A 332 -6.15 4.46 18.62
C LEU A 332 -4.96 3.54 18.92
N SER A 333 -3.85 4.09 19.43
CA SER A 333 -2.70 3.31 19.90
C SER A 333 -3.11 2.33 20.99
N ASN A 334 -3.84 2.78 22.01
CA ASN A 334 -4.26 1.95 23.14
C ASN A 334 -5.17 0.76 22.72
N MET A 335 -5.82 0.84 21.57
CA MET A 335 -6.61 -0.28 21.03
C MET A 335 -5.73 -1.42 20.51
N LEU A 336 -4.51 -1.15 20.03
CA LEU A 336 -3.62 -2.15 19.45
C LEU A 336 -3.26 -3.26 20.46
N PRO A 337 -2.77 -2.95 21.69
CA PRO A 337 -2.56 -3.95 22.72
C PRO A 337 -3.81 -4.75 23.09
N GLN A 338 -4.96 -4.08 23.18
CA GLN A 338 -6.23 -4.69 23.56
C GLN A 338 -6.71 -5.70 22.50
N ILE A 339 -6.59 -5.34 21.21
CA ILE A 339 -7.04 -6.18 20.11
C ILE A 339 -6.03 -7.29 19.82
N PHE A 340 -4.74 -6.99 19.68
CA PHE A 340 -3.73 -7.94 19.23
C PHE A 340 -3.10 -8.79 20.34
N ARG A 341 -3.40 -8.53 21.63
CA ARG A 341 -2.73 -9.15 22.79
C ARG A 341 -1.20 -9.09 22.61
N VAL A 342 -0.69 -7.86 22.51
CA VAL A 342 0.74 -7.57 22.39
C VAL A 342 1.49 -8.19 23.58
N SER A 343 2.61 -8.87 23.32
CA SER A 343 3.47 -9.34 24.41
C SER A 343 4.19 -8.13 24.98
N SER A 344 3.87 -7.76 26.22
CA SER A 344 4.63 -6.74 26.95
C SER A 344 6.04 -7.28 27.19
N THR A 345 7.06 -6.63 26.62
CA THR A 345 8.40 -6.73 27.18
C THR A 345 8.35 -6.14 28.59
N LEU A 346 8.65 -6.95 29.60
CA LEU A 346 8.90 -6.47 30.95
C LEU A 346 10.06 -5.47 30.86
N THR A 347 9.76 -4.17 30.96
CA THR A 347 10.77 -3.18 31.26
C THR A 347 11.25 -3.48 32.67
N LEU A 348 12.35 -4.23 32.79
CA LEU A 348 13.11 -4.31 34.03
C LEU A 348 13.74 -2.94 34.23
N THR A 349 12.96 -1.99 34.75
CA THR A 349 13.53 -0.82 35.40
C THR A 349 14.26 -1.37 36.61
N SER A 350 15.59 -1.42 36.53
CA SER A 350 16.45 -1.60 37.70
C SER A 350 16.03 -0.54 38.73
N LYS A 351 15.40 -0.97 39.82
CA LYS A 351 15.19 -0.13 40.99
C LYS A 351 16.39 -0.33 41.90
N HIS A 352 17.19 0.74 41.98
CA HIS A 352 18.29 1.04 42.91
C HIS A 352 19.52 0.13 42.91
#